data_AF-A0A849TZ56-F1
#
_entry.id   AF-A0A849TZ56-F1
#
_cell.length_a   1.000
_cell.length_b   1.000
_cell.length_c   1.000
_cell.angle_alpha   90.00
_cell.angle_beta   90.00
_cell.angle_gamma   90.00
#
_symmetry.space_group_name_H-M   'P 1'
#
loop_
_entity.id
_entity.type
_entity.pdbx_description
1 polymer ?
#
loop_
_entity_poly.entity_id
_entity_poly.type
_entity_poly.pdbx_seq_one_letter_code
_entity_poly.pdbx_strand_id
1 'polypeptide(L)'
;MSLAGAVLSLAGCSGSVIESPSAQAEYGCMDDSKACIDQRQMVLKSLVSDKSRGWVKHPASAAAYASGVRMFAFKTEKQRLSCDELSSGRREAEGAPRVLRSPQAQGLTPAQVSRGIMFADEVSRELTREAQRRCRV
;
A
#
# COMPACT_ATOMS: atom_id res chain seq x y z
N MET A 1 41.44 46.11 -3.05
CA MET A 1 41.57 44.68 -3.40
C MET A 1 41.79 43.91 -2.11
N SER A 2 40.81 43.09 -1.72
CA SER A 2 40.96 41.82 -1.00
C SER A 2 39.56 41.31 -0.60
N LEU A 3 39.24 40.12 -1.09
CA LEU A 3 38.03 39.35 -0.80
C LEU A 3 38.15 38.62 0.54
N ALA A 4 37.05 38.57 1.30
CA ALA A 4 36.66 37.49 2.21
C ALA A 4 35.18 37.74 2.55
N GLY A 5 34.24 36.81 2.49
CA GLY A 5 34.30 35.36 2.59
C GLY A 5 33.11 34.97 3.48
N ALA A 6 32.16 34.23 2.91
CA ALA A 6 30.81 33.95 3.41
C ALA A 6 30.70 33.31 4.80
N VAL A 7 29.56 33.52 5.48
CA VAL A 7 28.83 32.44 6.18
C VAL A 7 27.32 32.71 6.08
N LEU A 8 26.62 31.94 5.23
CA LEU A 8 25.17 31.79 5.30
C LEU A 8 24.86 30.76 6.40
N SER A 9 24.19 31.19 7.46
CA SER A 9 23.63 30.29 8.47
C SER A 9 22.34 29.67 7.92
N LEU A 10 22.45 28.45 7.39
CA LEU A 10 21.29 27.59 7.16
C LEU A 10 20.78 27.13 8.52
N ALA A 11 19.65 27.70 8.96
CA ALA A 11 18.86 27.14 10.05
C ALA A 11 18.30 25.78 9.59
N GLY A 12 18.92 24.71 10.08
CA GLY A 12 18.40 23.36 9.90
C GLY A 12 17.09 23.21 10.66
N CYS A 13 15.99 22.99 9.94
CA CYS A 13 14.77 22.47 10.52
C CYS A 13 15.07 21.07 11.06
N SER A 14 15.25 20.96 12.38
CA SER A 14 15.13 19.68 13.10
C SER A 14 13.66 19.26 13.07
N GLY A 15 13.20 18.84 11.89
CA GLY A 15 12.01 18.02 11.79
C GLY A 15 12.37 16.66 12.36
N SER A 16 11.99 16.43 13.61
CA SER A 16 11.94 15.09 14.18
C SER A 16 11.14 14.23 13.20
N VAL A 17 11.83 13.40 12.44
CA VAL A 17 11.20 12.33 11.69
C VAL A 17 10.62 11.44 12.78
N ILE A 18 9.32 11.60 13.04
CA ILE A 18 8.55 10.52 13.62
C ILE A 18 8.70 9.42 12.58
N GLU A 19 9.59 8.49 12.86
CA GLU A 19 9.68 7.23 12.15
C GLU A 19 8.35 6.54 12.42
N SER A 20 7.35 6.89 11.61
CA SER A 20 6.17 6.06 11.45
C SER A 20 6.71 4.64 11.24
N PRO A 21 6.15 3.62 11.92
CA PRO A 21 6.55 2.24 11.68
C PRO A 21 6.54 2.07 10.18
N SER A 22 7.70 1.78 9.61
CA SER A 22 7.87 1.76 8.17
C SER A 22 6.74 0.90 7.62
N ALA A 23 6.07 1.31 6.53
CA ALA A 23 5.01 0.52 5.91
C ALA A 23 5.52 -0.88 5.43
N GLN A 24 6.79 -1.20 5.68
CA GLN A 24 7.40 -2.53 5.59
C GLN A 24 7.17 -3.36 6.86
N ALA A 25 7.17 -2.77 8.06
CA ALA A 25 6.94 -3.47 9.34
C ALA A 25 5.49 -3.96 9.47
N GLU A 26 4.51 -3.15 9.06
CA GLU A 26 3.10 -3.52 9.16
C GLU A 26 2.74 -4.69 8.22
N TYR A 27 3.36 -4.77 7.05
CA TYR A 27 3.05 -5.78 6.03
C TYR A 27 4.18 -6.81 5.82
N GLY A 28 5.17 -6.86 6.71
CA GLY A 28 6.49 -7.43 6.38
C GLY A 28 6.60 -8.95 6.40
N CYS A 29 5.71 -9.65 7.09
CA CYS A 29 5.80 -11.10 7.19
C CYS A 29 5.19 -11.78 5.94
N MET A 30 5.89 -12.78 5.39
CA MET A 30 5.54 -13.40 4.10
C MET A 30 5.55 -14.95 4.12
N ASP A 31 5.66 -15.54 5.30
CA ASP A 31 5.60 -16.99 5.50
C ASP A 31 4.23 -17.43 6.03
N ASP A 32 3.99 -18.74 6.01
CA ASP A 32 2.75 -19.34 6.48
C ASP A 32 2.83 -19.77 7.95
N SER A 33 3.79 -19.24 8.71
CA SER A 33 3.81 -19.43 10.16
C SER A 33 2.55 -18.82 10.78
N LYS A 34 2.09 -19.41 11.87
CA LYS A 34 0.92 -18.90 12.61
C LYS A 34 1.11 -17.43 13.00
N ALA A 35 2.29 -17.06 13.47
CA ALA A 35 2.61 -15.68 13.86
C ALA A 35 2.42 -14.71 12.68
N CYS A 36 2.90 -15.08 11.49
CA CYS A 36 2.73 -14.23 10.33
C CYS A 36 1.27 -14.13 9.85
N ILE A 37 0.55 -15.25 9.85
CA ILE A 37 -0.88 -15.24 9.50
C ILE A 37 -1.66 -14.35 10.47
N ASP A 38 -1.42 -14.47 11.77
CA ASP A 38 -2.07 -13.65 12.81
C ASP A 38 -1.74 -12.16 12.60
N GLN A 39 -0.48 -11.82 12.31
CA GLN A 39 -0.08 -10.44 12.00
C GLN A 39 -0.85 -9.89 10.78
N ARG A 40 -0.88 -10.64 9.67
CA ARG A 40 -1.62 -10.24 8.45
C ARG A 40 -3.11 -10.04 8.73
N GLN A 41 -3.72 -10.90 9.55
CA GLN A 41 -5.12 -10.77 9.95
C GLN A 41 -5.38 -9.54 10.84
N MET A 42 -4.48 -9.21 11.76
CA MET A 42 -4.59 -8.01 12.59
C MET A 42 -4.54 -6.74 11.74
N VAL A 43 -3.63 -6.67 10.77
CA VAL A 43 -3.49 -5.53 9.86
C VAL A 43 -4.71 -5.43 8.94
N LEU A 44 -5.21 -6.56 8.42
CA LEU A 44 -6.45 -6.55 7.66
C LEU A 44 -7.61 -5.99 8.50
N LYS A 45 -7.73 -6.45 9.75
CA LYS A 45 -8.78 -6.00 10.67
C LYS A 45 -8.67 -4.50 10.96
N SER A 46 -7.47 -3.96 11.10
CA SER A 46 -7.29 -2.52 11.30
C SER A 46 -7.75 -1.72 10.08
N LEU A 47 -7.41 -2.15 8.86
CA LEU A 47 -7.83 -1.49 7.62
C LEU A 47 -9.35 -1.52 7.43
N VAL A 48 -9.98 -2.67 7.66
CA VAL A 48 -11.43 -2.87 7.50
C VAL A 48 -12.25 -2.18 8.60
N SER A 49 -11.66 -2.01 9.80
CA SER A 49 -12.33 -1.31 10.91
C SER A 49 -12.16 0.21 10.86
N ASP A 50 -11.23 0.74 10.06
CA ASP A 50 -11.06 2.18 9.84
C ASP A 50 -12.26 2.78 9.08
N LYS A 51 -13.14 3.45 9.81
CA LYS A 51 -14.33 4.12 9.24
C LYS A 51 -13.99 5.29 8.32
N SER A 52 -12.84 5.93 8.54
CA SER A 52 -12.36 7.04 7.71
C SER A 52 -11.79 6.55 6.38
N ARG A 53 -11.35 5.28 6.34
CA ARG A 53 -10.65 4.65 5.20
C ARG A 53 -9.52 5.52 4.66
N GLY A 54 -8.83 6.24 5.55
CA GLY A 54 -7.73 7.13 5.18
C GLY A 54 -6.65 6.38 4.39
N TRP A 55 -6.47 5.09 4.71
CA TRP A 55 -5.54 4.19 4.04
C TRP A 55 -5.73 4.10 2.52
N VAL A 56 -6.96 4.26 1.99
CA VAL A 56 -7.25 4.15 0.55
C VAL A 56 -6.48 5.15 -0.29
N LYS A 57 -6.20 6.34 0.26
CA LYS A 57 -5.49 7.42 -0.45
C LYS A 57 -3.98 7.43 -0.18
N HIS A 58 -3.51 6.63 0.76
CA HIS A 58 -2.09 6.52 1.08
C HIS A 58 -1.41 5.51 0.16
N PRO A 59 -0.20 5.80 -0.34
CA PRO A 59 0.54 4.87 -1.18
C PRO A 59 0.90 3.59 -0.39
N ALA A 60 0.78 2.44 -1.04
CA ALA A 60 1.18 1.17 -0.46
C ALA A 60 2.67 0.86 -0.71
N SER A 61 3.27 0.10 0.20
CA SER A 61 4.62 -0.46 0.03
C SER A 61 4.60 -1.71 -0.86
N ALA A 62 5.76 -2.12 -1.38
CA ALA A 62 5.89 -3.39 -2.09
C ALA A 62 5.49 -4.60 -1.21
N ALA A 63 5.80 -4.56 0.09
CA ALA A 63 5.39 -5.55 1.07
C ALA A 63 3.86 -5.60 1.25
N ALA A 64 3.18 -4.46 1.22
CA ALA A 64 1.72 -4.41 1.29
C ALA A 64 1.05 -5.11 0.09
N TYR A 65 1.64 -5.01 -1.11
CA TYR A 65 1.18 -5.75 -2.28
C TYR A 65 1.49 -7.25 -2.18
N ALA A 66 2.69 -7.62 -1.71
CA ALA A 66 3.13 -9.01 -1.61
C ALA A 66 2.36 -9.80 -0.53
N SER A 67 2.06 -9.17 0.60
CA SER A 67 1.28 -9.79 1.69
C SER A 67 -0.19 -10.04 1.28
N GLY A 68 -0.67 -9.29 0.28
CA GLY A 68 -2.06 -9.28 -0.15
C GLY A 68 -3.02 -8.58 0.82
N VAL A 69 -2.62 -8.21 2.04
CA VAL A 69 -3.51 -7.67 3.08
C VAL A 69 -4.29 -6.46 2.57
N ARG A 70 -3.61 -5.54 1.88
CA ARG A 70 -4.24 -4.33 1.36
C ARG A 70 -5.20 -4.59 0.20
N MET A 71 -4.84 -5.51 -0.71
CA MET A 71 -5.71 -5.95 -1.79
C MET A 71 -6.95 -6.66 -1.24
N PHE A 72 -6.78 -7.43 -0.17
CA PHE A 72 -7.89 -8.07 0.53
C PHE A 72 -8.81 -7.03 1.19
N ALA A 73 -8.25 -5.99 1.84
CA ALA A 73 -9.05 -4.91 2.40
C ALA A 73 -9.90 -4.18 1.34
N PHE A 74 -9.33 -3.86 0.17
CA PHE A 74 -10.09 -3.31 -0.95
C PHE A 74 -11.23 -4.23 -1.38
N LYS A 75 -10.94 -5.53 -1.53
CA LYS A 75 -11.93 -6.54 -1.92
C LYS A 75 -13.07 -6.66 -0.90
N THR A 76 -12.75 -6.67 0.39
CA THR A 76 -13.71 -6.74 1.50
C THR A 76 -14.60 -5.50 1.57
N GLU A 77 -13.99 -4.31 1.52
CA GLU A 77 -14.72 -3.05 1.71
C GLU A 77 -15.38 -2.52 0.43
N LYS A 78 -15.25 -3.20 -0.72
CA LYS A 78 -15.70 -2.69 -2.04
C LYS A 78 -17.12 -2.15 -2.07
N GLN A 79 -18.06 -2.71 -1.31
CA GLN A 79 -19.46 -2.25 -1.25
C GLN A 79 -19.62 -0.93 -0.47
N ARG A 80 -18.68 -0.63 0.43
CA ARG A 80 -18.67 0.53 1.32
C ARG A 80 -17.82 1.69 0.79
N LEU A 81 -16.93 1.42 -0.15
CA LEU A 81 -16.12 2.45 -0.81
C LEU A 81 -17.03 3.44 -1.57
N SER A 82 -16.68 4.71 -1.61
CA SER A 82 -17.23 5.68 -2.56
C SER A 82 -16.72 5.41 -3.98
N CYS A 83 -17.31 6.07 -4.99
CA CYS A 83 -16.82 5.95 -6.36
C CYS A 83 -15.38 6.44 -6.55
N ASP A 84 -14.97 7.47 -5.81
CA ASP A 84 -13.59 7.95 -5.82
C ASP A 84 -12.62 6.95 -5.18
N GLU A 85 -13.04 6.31 -4.08
CA GLU A 85 -12.27 5.26 -3.41
C GLU A 85 -12.17 4.00 -4.28
N LEU A 86 -13.25 3.60 -4.97
CA LEU A 86 -13.23 2.50 -5.95
C LEU A 86 -12.27 2.79 -7.10
N SER A 87 -12.31 4.03 -7.62
CA SER A 87 -11.42 4.49 -8.69
C SER A 87 -9.95 4.45 -8.23
N SER A 88 -9.69 4.85 -6.98
CA SER A 88 -8.36 4.81 -6.37
C SER A 88 -7.86 3.39 -6.16
N GLY A 89 -8.68 2.51 -5.57
CA GLY A 89 -8.33 1.11 -5.38
C GLY A 89 -8.10 0.36 -6.68
N ARG A 90 -8.88 0.66 -7.74
CA ARG A 90 -8.66 0.09 -9.07
C ARG A 90 -7.30 0.50 -9.65
N ARG A 91 -6.99 1.80 -9.65
CA ARG A 91 -5.68 2.31 -10.10
C ARG A 91 -4.53 1.67 -9.34
N GLU A 92 -4.70 1.49 -8.04
CA GLU A 92 -3.69 0.86 -7.20
C GLU A 92 -3.48 -0.61 -7.56
N ALA A 93 -4.57 -1.38 -7.69
CA ALA A 93 -4.52 -2.78 -8.07
C ALA A 93 -3.90 -2.97 -9.47
N GLU A 94 -4.23 -2.11 -10.44
CA GLU A 94 -3.61 -2.09 -11.78
C GLU A 94 -2.12 -1.72 -11.75
N GLY A 95 -1.70 -0.90 -10.77
CA GLY A 95 -0.32 -0.48 -10.58
C GLY A 95 0.56 -1.51 -9.85
N ALA A 96 -0.03 -2.41 -9.07
CA ALA A 96 0.70 -3.38 -8.25
C ALA A 96 1.69 -4.25 -9.04
N PRO A 97 1.39 -4.76 -10.26
CA PRO A 97 2.35 -5.54 -11.03
C PRO A 97 3.60 -4.77 -11.44
N ARG A 98 3.52 -3.44 -11.59
CA ARG A 98 4.69 -2.61 -11.85
C ARG A 98 5.59 -2.54 -10.62
N VAL A 99 5.02 -2.37 -9.44
CA VAL A 99 5.77 -2.27 -8.17
C VAL A 99 6.41 -3.61 -7.82
N LEU A 100 5.65 -4.71 -7.93
CA LEU A 100 6.12 -6.06 -7.60
C LEU A 100 7.22 -6.59 -8.53
N ARG A 101 7.33 -6.06 -9.75
CA ARG A 101 8.42 -6.36 -10.69
C ARG A 101 9.60 -5.39 -10.62
N SER A 102 9.49 -4.33 -9.81
CA SER A 102 10.54 -3.33 -9.67
C SER A 102 11.59 -3.74 -8.63
N PRO A 103 12.75 -3.08 -8.59
CA PRO A 103 13.75 -3.28 -7.53
C PRO A 103 13.21 -3.04 -6.11
N GLN A 104 12.08 -2.36 -5.94
CA GLN A 104 11.44 -2.14 -4.64
C GLN A 104 10.90 -3.43 -4.01
N ALA A 105 10.74 -4.49 -4.81
CA ALA A 105 10.34 -5.83 -4.38
C ALA A 105 11.53 -6.74 -4.04
N GLN A 106 12.73 -6.18 -3.89
CA GLN A 106 13.92 -6.94 -3.51
C GLN A 106 13.70 -7.69 -2.18
N GLY A 107 14.00 -8.99 -2.18
CA GLY A 107 13.76 -9.88 -1.03
C GLY A 107 12.50 -10.75 -1.16
N LEU A 108 11.62 -10.49 -2.13
CA LEU A 108 10.51 -11.38 -2.44
C LEU A 108 10.94 -12.54 -3.34
N THR A 109 10.41 -13.73 -3.06
CA THR A 109 10.55 -14.88 -3.96
C THR A 109 9.72 -14.68 -5.23
N PRO A 110 10.11 -15.30 -6.36
CA PRO A 110 9.30 -15.27 -7.59
C PRO A 110 7.86 -15.74 -7.38
N ALA A 111 7.65 -16.70 -6.48
CA ALA A 111 6.32 -17.20 -6.14
C ALA A 111 5.47 -16.17 -5.38
N GLN A 112 6.06 -15.41 -4.44
CA GLN A 112 5.36 -14.32 -3.73
C GLN A 112 4.99 -13.18 -4.70
N VAL A 113 5.90 -12.80 -5.59
CA VAL A 113 5.64 -11.82 -6.65
C VAL A 113 4.49 -12.27 -7.55
N SER A 114 4.55 -13.51 -8.05
CA SER A 114 3.51 -14.07 -8.92
C SER A 114 2.13 -14.08 -8.27
N ARG A 115 2.04 -14.56 -7.01
CA ARG A 115 0.77 -14.57 -6.25
C ARG A 115 0.23 -13.16 -6.00
N GLY A 116 1.10 -12.22 -5.63
CA GLY A 116 0.70 -10.82 -5.43
C GLY A 116 0.12 -10.19 -6.69
N ILE A 117 0.72 -10.45 -7.86
CA ILE A 117 0.24 -9.97 -9.16
C ILE A 117 -1.12 -10.57 -9.50
N MET A 118 -1.26 -11.90 -9.43
CA MET A 118 -2.53 -12.57 -9.75
C MET A 118 -3.66 -12.08 -8.85
N PHE A 119 -3.37 -11.88 -7.56
CA PHE A 119 -4.37 -11.39 -6.63
C PHE A 119 -4.75 -9.92 -6.88
N ALA A 120 -3.77 -9.06 -7.18
CA ALA A 120 -4.05 -7.67 -7.57
C ALA A 120 -4.93 -7.59 -8.83
N ASP A 121 -4.67 -8.42 -9.84
CA ASP A 121 -5.49 -8.49 -11.05
C ASP A 121 -6.93 -8.92 -10.75
N GLU A 122 -7.13 -9.89 -9.85
CA GLU A 122 -8.46 -10.31 -9.40
C GLU A 122 -9.21 -9.16 -8.71
N VAL A 123 -8.54 -8.46 -7.79
CA VAL A 123 -9.12 -7.34 -7.06
C VAL A 123 -9.46 -6.19 -8.00
N SER A 124 -8.58 -5.85 -8.95
CA SER A 124 -8.87 -4.83 -9.98
C SER A 124 -10.16 -5.14 -10.74
N ARG A 125 -10.35 -6.40 -11.16
CA ARG A 125 -11.58 -6.83 -11.84
C ARG A 125 -12.80 -6.73 -10.93
N GLU A 126 -12.69 -7.09 -9.66
CA GLU A 126 -13.78 -6.97 -8.71
C GLU A 126 -14.18 -5.51 -8.45
N LEU A 127 -13.22 -4.62 -8.24
CA LEU A 127 -13.46 -3.20 -8.05
C LEU A 127 -14.05 -2.56 -9.31
N THR A 128 -13.61 -2.99 -10.49
CA THR A 128 -14.18 -2.57 -11.77
C THR A 128 -15.65 -2.96 -11.88
N ARG A 129 -15.99 -4.23 -11.56
CA ARG A 129 -17.38 -4.71 -11.56
C ARG A 129 -18.24 -3.97 -10.53
N GLU A 130 -17.69 -3.65 -9.37
CA GLU A 130 -18.38 -2.85 -8.36
C GLU A 130 -18.62 -1.42 -8.87
N ALA A 131 -17.60 -0.76 -9.43
CA ALA A 131 -17.73 0.58 -10.00
C ALA A 131 -18.75 0.62 -11.15
N GLN A 132 -18.72 -0.32 -12.08
CA GLN A 132 -19.69 -0.39 -13.19
C GLN A 132 -21.14 -0.55 -12.71
N ARG A 133 -21.35 -1.18 -11.55
CA ARG A 133 -22.70 -1.39 -11.02
C ARG A 133 -23.34 -0.14 -10.43
N ARG A 134 -22.55 0.80 -9.88
CA ARG A 134 -23.10 1.93 -9.09
C ARG A 134 -22.46 3.29 -9.32
N CYS A 135 -21.35 3.36 -10.02
CA CYS A 135 -20.68 4.61 -10.33
C CYS A 135 -21.01 5.07 -11.74
N ARG A 136 -21.07 6.38 -11.92
CA ARG A 136 -21.12 6.99 -13.24
C ARG A 136 -19.69 7.00 -13.80
N VAL A 137 -19.35 5.91 -14.48
CA VAL A 137 -18.06 5.68 -15.15
C VAL A 137 -18.06 6.20 -16.58
#